data_AF-A0A1B6EWU7-F1
#
_entry.id   AF-A0A1B6EWU7-F1
#
_cell.length_a   1.000
_cell.length_b   1.000
_cell.length_c   1.000
_cell.angle_alpha   90.00
_cell.angle_beta   90.00
_cell.angle_gamma   90.00
#
_symmetry.space_group_name_H-M   'P 1'
#
loop_
_entity.id
_entity.type
_entity.pdbx_description
1 polymer ?
#
loop_
_entity_poly.entity_id
_entity_poly.type
_entity_poly.pdbx_seq_one_letter_code
_entity_poly.pdbx_strand_id
1 'polypeptide(L)'
;FQSELPWAECPNKYFENGTYLPEPECVASTPTQYFWYRTTLMVSEDIDHPQVFNWKIAFALVIAWILVYMCMIKGIASSGKVVYVTATFPYIVLIIFFFRGVTLHGMSDGLRHLFTPKWYTLTDPVVWLEAGTQIFFSLG
;
A
#
# COMPACT_ATOMS: atom_id res chain seq x y z
N PHE A 1 -15.39 -9.14 0.67
CA PHE A 1 -15.30 -9.08 -0.80
C PHE A 1 -16.64 -8.58 -1.32
N GLN A 2 -16.63 -7.46 -2.03
CA GLN A 2 -17.79 -6.73 -2.54
C GLN A 2 -17.47 -6.34 -4.00
N SER A 3 -18.49 -6.15 -4.84
CA SER A 3 -18.29 -5.72 -6.23
C SER A 3 -17.81 -4.28 -6.31
N GLU A 4 -18.40 -3.41 -5.49
CA GLU A 4 -17.96 -2.03 -5.34
C GLU A 4 -16.83 -1.97 -4.32
N LEU A 5 -15.77 -1.26 -4.68
CA LEU A 5 -14.63 -1.06 -3.81
C LEU A 5 -15.00 -0.01 -2.75
N PRO A 6 -14.70 -0.24 -1.46
CA PRO A 6 -15.02 0.71 -0.38
C PRO A 6 -14.38 2.10 -0.53
N TRP A 7 -13.39 2.23 -1.41
CA TRP A 7 -12.66 3.46 -1.72
C TRP A 7 -12.90 3.94 -3.17
N ALA A 8 -13.96 3.46 -3.82
CA ALA A 8 -14.34 3.93 -5.16
C ALA A 8 -14.95 5.33 -5.11
N GLU A 9 -15.76 5.62 -4.08
CA GLU A 9 -16.52 6.87 -3.95
C GLU A 9 -16.39 7.45 -2.55
N CYS A 10 -16.61 8.76 -2.43
CA CYS A 10 -16.63 9.43 -1.14
C CYS A 10 -17.91 9.09 -0.36
N PRO A 11 -17.81 8.82 0.96
CA PRO A 11 -18.98 8.60 1.78
C PRO A 11 -19.78 9.90 1.95
N ASN A 12 -21.08 9.76 2.17
CA ASN A 12 -21.98 10.86 2.47
C ASN A 12 -22.09 11.10 3.98
N LYS A 13 -22.03 12.37 4.37
CA LYS A 13 -22.37 12.88 5.69
C LYS A 13 -23.86 13.17 5.75
N TYR A 14 -24.56 12.54 6.70
CA TYR A 14 -25.99 12.75 6.92
C TYR A 14 -26.21 13.80 8.02
N PHE A 15 -27.14 14.72 7.77
CA PHE A 15 -27.56 15.76 8.72
C PHE A 15 -28.91 15.40 9.34
N GLU A 16 -29.20 15.94 10.53
CA GLU A 16 -30.43 15.67 11.28
C GLU A 16 -31.71 16.07 10.52
N ASN A 17 -31.60 17.00 9.56
CA ASN A 17 -32.68 17.44 8.68
C ASN A 17 -32.98 16.46 7.52
N GLY A 18 -32.32 15.29 7.46
CA GLY A 18 -32.50 14.28 6.42
C GLY A 18 -31.77 14.57 5.10
N THR A 19 -31.04 15.69 5.02
CA THR A 19 -30.16 15.98 3.87
C THR A 19 -28.81 15.27 4.03
N TYR A 20 -28.13 15.03 2.92
CA TYR A 20 -26.78 14.49 2.91
C TYR A 20 -25.87 15.33 2.02
N LEU A 21 -24.61 15.44 2.40
CA LEU A 21 -23.55 16.02 1.58
C LEU A 21 -22.36 15.08 1.56
N PRO A 22 -21.57 15.01 0.48
CA PRO A 22 -20.32 14.26 0.48
C PRO A 22 -19.38 14.76 1.60
N GLU A 23 -18.65 13.84 2.24
CA GLU A 23 -17.69 14.21 3.29
C GLU A 23 -16.64 15.21 2.77
N PRO A 24 -16.56 16.43 3.34
CA PRO A 24 -15.76 17.51 2.75
C PRO A 24 -14.26 17.19 2.74
N GLU A 25 -13.75 16.46 3.73
CA GLU A 25 -12.36 16.01 3.78
C GLU A 25 -12.05 15.02 2.64
N CYS A 26 -13.01 14.15 2.30
CA CYS A 26 -12.87 13.22 1.19
C CYS A 26 -12.85 13.94 -0.17
N VAL A 27 -13.74 14.91 -0.34
CA VAL A 27 -13.82 15.72 -1.57
C VAL A 27 -12.57 16.59 -1.76
N ALA A 28 -12.01 17.13 -0.67
CA ALA A 28 -10.78 17.92 -0.71
C ALA A 28 -9.53 17.07 -1.00
N SER A 29 -9.58 15.77 -0.74
CA SER A 29 -8.49 14.82 -1.00
C SER A 29 -8.88 13.86 -2.13
N THR A 30 -8.94 12.56 -1.87
CA THR A 30 -9.46 11.55 -2.78
C THR A 30 -10.13 10.44 -1.99
N PRO A 31 -11.11 9.70 -2.57
CA PRO A 31 -11.75 8.56 -1.91
C PRO A 31 -10.75 7.53 -1.37
N THR A 32 -9.67 7.25 -2.11
CA THR A 32 -8.62 6.31 -1.70
C THR A 32 -7.77 6.82 -0.55
N GLN A 33 -7.36 8.09 -0.57
CA GLN A 33 -6.63 8.68 0.55
C GLN A 33 -7.49 8.76 1.81
N TYR A 34 -8.74 9.18 1.67
CA TYR A 34 -9.68 9.23 2.79
C TYR A 34 -9.89 7.84 3.41
N PHE A 35 -10.15 6.83 2.58
CA PHE A 35 -10.30 5.45 3.05
C PHE A 35 -9.04 4.93 3.76
N TRP A 36 -7.85 5.25 3.26
CA TRP A 36 -6.60 4.87 3.89
C TRP A 36 -6.41 5.52 5.27
N TYR A 37 -6.49 6.85 5.35
CA TYR A 37 -6.17 7.59 6.56
C TYR A 37 -7.29 7.56 7.61
N ARG A 38 -8.55 7.72 7.19
CA ARG A 38 -9.69 7.82 8.12
C ARG A 38 -10.38 6.50 8.40
N THR A 39 -10.44 5.59 7.42
CA THR A 39 -11.15 4.30 7.63
C THR A 39 -10.21 3.15 8.01
N THR A 40 -9.06 3.03 7.34
CA THR A 40 -8.13 1.91 7.54
C THR A 40 -7.23 2.16 8.74
N LEU A 41 -6.44 3.25 8.70
CA LEU A 41 -5.49 3.59 9.76
C LEU A 41 -6.16 4.19 11.00
N MET A 42 -7.17 5.06 10.81
CA MET A 42 -7.73 5.91 11.88
C MET A 42 -6.65 6.80 12.50
N VAL A 43 -5.97 7.57 11.65
CA VAL A 43 -4.84 8.41 12.06
C VAL A 43 -5.28 9.54 13.00
N SER A 44 -4.52 9.76 14.07
CA SER A 44 -4.66 10.90 14.97
C SER A 44 -4.19 12.19 14.31
N GLU A 45 -4.53 13.34 14.90
CA GLU A 45 -4.03 14.64 14.42
C GLU A 45 -2.52 14.76 14.65
N ASP A 46 -2.04 14.28 15.80
CA ASP A 46 -0.64 14.32 16.20
C ASP A 46 -0.17 12.98 16.80
N ILE A 47 1.16 12.81 16.85
CA ILE A 47 1.81 11.64 17.49
C ILE A 47 1.64 11.64 19.02
N ASP A 48 1.55 12.83 19.62
CA ASP A 48 1.45 13.00 21.07
C ASP A 48 0.04 12.71 21.61
N HIS A 49 -0.96 12.69 20.72
CA HIS A 49 -2.37 12.49 21.07
C HIS A 49 -2.93 11.26 20.34
N PRO A 50 -2.49 10.03 20.69
CA PRO A 50 -3.01 8.84 20.08
C PRO A 50 -4.53 8.74 20.31
N GLN A 51 -5.26 8.46 19.24
CA GLN A 51 -6.70 8.25 19.28
C GLN A 51 -7.04 6.83 19.75
N VAL A 52 -8.27 6.40 19.50
CA VAL A 52 -8.83 5.10 19.90
C VAL A 52 -8.03 3.95 19.28
N PHE A 53 -7.89 2.88 20.05
CA PHE A 53 -7.25 1.64 19.61
C PHE A 53 -7.98 1.02 18.39
N ASN A 54 -7.26 0.88 17.27
CA ASN A 54 -7.77 0.29 16.05
C ASN A 54 -7.74 -1.25 16.11
N TRP A 55 -8.80 -1.84 16.65
CA TRP A 55 -8.92 -3.29 16.81
C TRP A 55 -8.90 -4.07 15.48
N LYS A 56 -9.28 -3.45 14.36
CA LYS A 56 -9.29 -4.10 13.04
C LYS A 56 -7.87 -4.40 12.57
N ILE A 57 -6.96 -3.43 12.68
CA ILE A 57 -5.54 -3.63 12.37
C ILE A 57 -4.90 -4.58 13.37
N ALA A 58 -5.21 -4.47 14.66
CA ALA A 58 -4.68 -5.39 15.67
C ALA A 58 -5.07 -6.84 15.38
N PHE A 59 -6.33 -7.09 15.00
CA PHE A 59 -6.78 -8.42 14.59
C PHE A 59 -6.07 -8.92 13.32
N ALA A 60 -5.89 -8.05 12.32
CA ALA A 60 -5.11 -8.39 11.12
C ALA A 60 -3.65 -8.75 11.46
N LEU A 61 -3.04 -8.06 12.41
CA LEU A 61 -1.68 -8.34 12.91
C LEU A 61 -1.61 -9.70 13.61
N VAL A 62 -2.59 -10.04 14.46
CA VAL A 62 -2.67 -11.36 15.10
C VAL A 62 -2.78 -12.47 14.07
N ILE A 63 -3.63 -12.30 13.05
CA ILE A 63 -3.73 -13.26 11.93
C ILE A 63 -2.39 -13.40 11.22
N ALA A 64 -1.71 -12.30 10.92
CA ALA A 64 -0.41 -12.33 10.25
C ALA A 64 0.64 -13.12 11.05
N TRP A 65 0.71 -12.91 12.37
CA TRP A 65 1.61 -13.67 13.25
C TRP A 65 1.27 -15.17 13.30
N ILE A 66 -0.02 -15.53 13.34
CA ILE A 66 -0.45 -16.93 13.29
C ILE A 66 -0.01 -17.57 11.96
N LEU A 67 -0.18 -16.87 10.83
CA LEU A 67 0.25 -17.36 9.52
C LEU A 67 1.77 -17.58 9.47
N VAL A 68 2.56 -16.61 9.94
CA VAL A 68 4.02 -16.72 10.02
C VAL A 68 4.43 -17.90 10.88
N TYR A 69 3.83 -18.06 12.06
CA TYR A 69 4.09 -19.19 12.94
C TYR A 69 3.79 -20.53 12.27
N MET A 70 2.64 -20.67 11.61
CA MET A 70 2.28 -21.90 10.88
C MET A 70 3.26 -22.23 9.75
N CYS A 71 3.79 -21.23 9.04
CA CYS A 71 4.78 -21.45 7.99
C CYS A 71 6.10 -21.99 8.55
N MET A 72 6.47 -21.56 9.76
CA MET A 72 7.77 -21.82 10.39
C MET A 72 7.78 -23.01 11.36
N ILE A 73 6.61 -23.51 11.81
CA ILE A 73 6.51 -24.48 12.93
C ILE A 73 7.30 -25.79 12.72
N LYS A 74 7.49 -26.25 11.48
CA LYS A 74 8.32 -27.45 11.17
C LYS A 74 9.68 -27.09 10.56
N GLY A 75 10.15 -25.86 10.76
CA GLY A 75 11.39 -25.34 10.21
C GLY A 75 11.46 -25.48 8.68
N ILE A 76 12.64 -25.85 8.19
CA ILE A 76 12.97 -25.92 6.75
C ILE A 76 12.06 -26.90 5.99
N ALA A 77 11.59 -27.97 6.64
CA ALA A 77 10.70 -28.95 6.01
C ALA A 77 9.32 -28.39 5.63
N SER A 78 8.84 -27.38 6.36
CA SER A 78 7.60 -26.64 6.05
C SER A 78 7.87 -25.38 5.25
N SER A 79 8.82 -24.55 5.69
CA SER A 79 9.09 -23.26 5.05
C SER A 79 9.54 -23.43 3.60
N GLY A 80 10.33 -24.47 3.29
CA GLY A 80 10.73 -24.77 1.90
C GLY A 80 9.54 -25.04 0.97
N LYS A 81 8.48 -25.69 1.46
CA LYS A 81 7.26 -25.93 0.68
C LYS A 81 6.46 -24.65 0.46
N VAL A 82 6.33 -23.84 1.50
CA VAL A 82 5.61 -22.56 1.45
C VAL A 82 6.32 -21.58 0.49
N VAL A 83 7.65 -21.55 0.53
CA VAL A 83 8.48 -20.68 -0.33
C VAL A 83 8.23 -20.92 -1.81
N TYR A 84 7.97 -22.16 -2.25
CA TYR A 84 7.63 -22.41 -3.66
C TYR A 84 6.41 -21.62 -4.13
N VAL A 85 5.45 -21.33 -3.25
CA VAL A 85 4.29 -20.50 -3.59
C VAL A 85 4.59 -19.04 -3.32
N THR A 86 5.09 -18.68 -2.14
CA THR A 86 5.26 -17.28 -1.74
C THR A 86 6.35 -16.54 -2.53
N ALA A 87 7.37 -17.24 -3.02
CA ALA A 87 8.40 -16.65 -3.88
C ALA A 87 7.99 -16.59 -5.36
N THR A 88 7.17 -17.54 -5.85
CA THR A 88 6.79 -17.57 -7.28
C THR A 88 5.56 -16.72 -7.58
N PHE A 89 4.59 -16.68 -6.66
CA PHE A 89 3.34 -15.95 -6.84
C PHE A 89 3.53 -14.45 -7.16
N PRO A 90 4.43 -13.70 -6.48
CA PRO A 90 4.69 -12.30 -6.82
C PRO A 90 5.12 -12.11 -8.28
N TYR A 91 5.93 -13.00 -8.85
CA TYR A 91 6.34 -12.90 -10.26
C TYR A 91 5.16 -13.08 -11.21
N ILE A 92 4.25 -14.03 -10.92
CA ILE A 92 3.04 -14.23 -11.72
C ILE A 92 2.18 -12.96 -11.72
N VAL A 93 1.96 -12.37 -10.53
CA VAL A 93 1.19 -11.12 -10.39
C VAL A 93 1.87 -9.96 -11.12
N LEU A 94 3.19 -9.82 -10.99
CA LEU A 94 3.97 -8.79 -11.69
C LEU A 94 3.86 -8.92 -13.20
N ILE A 95 3.88 -10.14 -13.74
CA ILE A 95 3.70 -10.38 -15.19
C ILE A 95 2.30 -9.93 -15.63
N ILE A 96 1.25 -10.28 -14.86
CA ILE A 96 -0.12 -9.84 -15.17
C ILE A 96 -0.23 -8.31 -15.12
N PHE A 97 0.33 -7.68 -14.07
CA PHE A 97 0.33 -6.23 -13.92
C PHE A 97 1.18 -5.53 -14.98
N PHE A 98 2.27 -6.13 -15.45
CA PHE A 98 3.07 -5.62 -16.55
C PHE A 98 2.22 -5.53 -17.82
N PHE A 99 1.59 -6.63 -18.23
CA PHE A 99 0.73 -6.63 -19.43
C PHE A 99 -0.48 -5.69 -19.29
N ARG A 100 -1.07 -5.61 -18.10
CA ARG A 100 -2.14 -4.64 -17.83
C ARG A 100 -1.64 -3.19 -17.90
N GLY A 101 -0.46 -2.92 -17.37
CA GLY A 101 0.18 -1.60 -17.36
C GLY A 101 0.48 -1.11 -18.77
N VAL A 102 1.05 -1.95 -19.62
CA VAL A 102 1.41 -1.56 -21.00
C VAL A 102 0.21 -1.40 -21.94
N THR A 103 -0.94 -1.97 -21.59
CA THR A 103 -2.20 -1.84 -22.35
C THR A 103 -3.07 -0.65 -21.91
N LEU A 104 -2.71 0.03 -20.82
CA LEU A 104 -3.43 1.23 -20.35
C LEU A 104 -3.04 2.47 -21.17
N HIS A 105 -4.04 3.33 -21.41
CA HIS A 105 -3.81 4.64 -22.01
C HIS A 105 -2.90 5.49 -21.10
N GLY A 106 -1.94 6.20 -21.68
CA GLY A 106 -0.98 7.03 -20.92
C GLY A 106 0.27 6.31 -20.41
N MET A 107 0.47 5.03 -20.74
CA MET A 107 1.69 4.29 -20.36
C MET A 107 2.98 4.99 -20.77
N SER A 108 3.01 5.60 -21.97
CA SER A 108 4.19 6.29 -22.49
C SER A 108 4.66 7.44 -21.60
N ASP A 109 3.73 8.13 -20.92
CA ASP A 109 4.06 9.28 -20.09
C ASP A 109 4.75 8.85 -18.80
N GLY A 110 4.30 7.73 -18.21
CA GLY A 110 4.97 7.10 -17.07
C GLY A 110 6.38 6.63 -17.41
N LEU A 111 6.56 5.97 -18.56
CA LEU A 111 7.89 5.53 -19.02
C LEU A 111 8.82 6.71 -19.31
N ARG A 112 8.33 7.75 -19.97
CA ARG A 112 9.11 8.97 -20.22
C ARG A 112 9.53 9.61 -18.91
N HIS A 113 8.64 9.72 -17.93
CA HIS A 113 8.97 10.29 -16.63
C HIS A 113 10.07 9.47 -15.92
N LEU A 114 9.95 8.14 -15.91
CA LEU A 114 10.91 7.24 -15.26
C LEU A 114 12.30 7.27 -15.90
N PHE A 115 12.36 7.29 -17.24
CA PHE A 115 13.61 7.16 -17.99
C PHE A 115 14.22 8.49 -18.45
N THR A 116 13.65 9.64 -18.09
CA THR A 116 14.26 10.95 -18.37
C THR A 116 15.34 11.26 -17.33
N PRO A 117 16.64 11.19 -17.66
CA PRO A 117 17.69 11.39 -16.68
C PRO A 117 17.83 12.86 -16.30
N LYS A 118 17.96 13.13 -14.99
CA LYS A 118 18.28 14.45 -14.46
C LYS A 118 19.73 14.49 -14.01
N TRP A 119 20.67 14.67 -14.94
CA TRP A 119 22.11 14.52 -14.67
C TRP A 119 22.65 15.36 -13.50
N TYR A 120 22.06 16.54 -13.26
CA TYR A 120 22.46 17.40 -12.14
C TYR A 120 22.20 16.77 -10.76
N THR A 121 21.28 15.80 -10.62
CA THR A 121 21.03 15.17 -9.32
C THR A 121 22.17 14.23 -8.91
N LEU A 122 22.99 13.77 -9.85
CA LEU A 122 24.13 12.90 -9.54
C LEU A 122 25.25 13.63 -8.78
N THR A 123 25.27 14.96 -8.79
CA THR A 123 26.23 15.76 -8.01
C THR A 123 25.82 15.87 -6.54
N ASP A 124 24.58 15.54 -6.19
CA ASP A 124 24.09 15.56 -4.83
C ASP A 124 24.56 14.29 -4.08
N PRO A 125 25.35 14.40 -3.00
CA PRO A 125 25.80 13.24 -2.23
C PRO A 125 24.64 12.45 -1.60
N VAL A 126 23.48 13.07 -1.35
CA VAL A 126 22.31 12.39 -0.77
C VAL A 126 21.80 11.30 -1.71
N VAL A 127 21.82 11.51 -3.02
CA VAL A 127 21.39 10.51 -4.02
C VAL A 127 22.22 9.23 -3.93
N TRP A 128 23.53 9.35 -3.66
CA TRP A 128 24.42 8.20 -3.49
C TRP A 128 24.22 7.50 -2.15
N LEU A 129 23.97 8.26 -1.09
CA LEU A 129 23.61 7.69 0.22
C LEU A 129 22.32 6.88 0.13
N GLU A 130 21.29 7.42 -0.52
CA GLU A 130 20.01 6.74 -0.74
C GLU A 130 20.18 5.50 -1.60
N ALA A 131 20.90 5.60 -2.72
CA ALA A 131 21.16 4.45 -3.60
C ALA A 131 21.94 3.33 -2.88
N GLY A 132 22.97 3.69 -2.10
CA GLY A 132 23.72 2.72 -1.29
C GLY A 132 22.82 2.05 -0.25
N THR A 133 22.04 2.85 0.47
CA THR A 133 21.06 2.37 1.47
C THR A 133 20.04 1.42 0.84
N GLN A 134 19.55 1.74 -0.35
CA GLN A 134 18.61 0.90 -1.10
C GLN A 134 19.22 -0.47 -1.44
N ILE A 135 20.47 -0.53 -1.90
CA ILE A 135 21.14 -1.80 -2.22
C ILE A 135 21.32 -2.65 -0.96
N PHE A 136 21.77 -2.05 0.15
CA PHE A 136 21.93 -2.76 1.42
C PHE A 136 20.60 -3.37 1.92
N PHE A 137 19.51 -2.58 1.97
CA PHE A 137 18.22 -3.10 2.40
C PHE A 137 17.57 -4.09 1.43
N SER A 138 17.93 -4.05 0.14
CA SER A 138 17.39 -4.98 -0.86
C SER A 138 18.07 -6.35 -0.82
N LEU A 139 19.36 -6.39 -0.48
CA LEU A 139 20.15 -7.64 -0.45
C LEU A 139 20.16 -8.30 0.93
N GLY A 140 19.99 -7.52 2.01
CA GLY A 140 20.02 -8.00 3.40
C GLY A 140 21.42 -7.94 4.01
#